data_AF-A0A3D0XWF4-F1
#
_entry.id   AF-A0A3D0XWF4-F1
#
_cell.length_a   1.000
_cell.length_b   1.000
_cell.length_c   1.000
_cell.angle_alpha   90.00
_cell.angle_beta   90.00
_cell.angle_gamma   90.00
#
_symmetry.space_group_name_H-M   'P 1'
#
loop_
_entity.id
_entity.type
_entity.pdbx_description
1 polymer ?
#
loop_
_entity_poly.entity_id
_entity_poly.type
_entity_poly.pdbx_seq_one_letter_code
_entity_poly.pdbx_strand_id
1 'polypeptide(L)' 'MKISFRLKTKLLKPTVVVCAVFLLAMIPLLLIAPYDHPEADDFTYGLRAAKAWAANGSLFSVFAAAWHTV' A
#
# COMPACT_ATOMS: atom_id res chain seq x y z
N MET A 1 -29.84 -18.55 -17.60
CA MET A 1 -29.31 -17.51 -18.50
C MET A 1 -27.91 -17.93 -18.96
N LYS A 2 -27.72 -18.42 -20.20
CA LYS A 2 -26.39 -18.81 -20.73
C LYS A 2 -25.73 -17.57 -21.35
N ILE A 3 -24.85 -16.92 -20.61
CA ILE A 3 -24.00 -15.86 -21.14
C ILE A 3 -22.93 -16.55 -22.00
N SER A 4 -23.12 -16.55 -23.32
CA SER A 4 -22.16 -17.12 -24.26
C SER A 4 -21.24 -16.01 -24.75
N PHE A 5 -20.02 -15.99 -24.23
CA PHE A 5 -18.97 -15.07 -24.67
C PHE A 5 -18.34 -15.61 -25.97
N ARG A 6 -18.90 -15.27 -27.13
CA ARG A 6 -18.26 -15.54 -28.42
C ARG A 6 -17.15 -14.51 -28.66
N LEU A 7 -15.94 -14.77 -28.18
CA LEU A 7 -14.76 -14.01 -28.63
C LEU A 7 -14.48 -14.36 -30.09
N LYS A 8 -14.61 -13.39 -31.00
CA LYS A 8 -14.16 -13.55 -32.38
C LYS A 8 -12.62 -13.64 -32.38
N THR A 9 -12.06 -14.63 -33.07
CA THR A 9 -10.60 -14.86 -33.17
C THR A 9 -9.81 -13.65 -33.68
N LYS A 10 -10.43 -12.77 -34.47
CA LYS A 10 -9.84 -11.49 -34.90
C LYS A 10 -9.67 -10.48 -33.75
N LEU A 11 -10.54 -10.52 -32.75
CA LEU A 11 -10.50 -9.65 -31.56
C LEU A 11 -9.63 -10.23 -30.45
N LEU A 12 -9.43 -11.55 -30.41
CA LEU A 12 -8.55 -12.23 -29.45
C LEU A 12 -7.12 -11.68 -29.47
N LYS A 13 -6.56 -11.40 -30.65
CA LYS A 13 -5.19 -10.89 -30.81
C LYS A 13 -4.98 -9.53 -30.12
N PRO A 14 -5.75 -8.46 -30.44
CA PRO A 14 -5.60 -7.19 -29.75
C PRO A 14 -5.96 -7.27 -28.26
N THR A 15 -6.94 -8.11 -27.87
CA THR A 15 -7.26 -8.32 -26.44
C THR A 15 -6.06 -8.88 -25.67
N VAL A 16 -5.37 -9.88 -26.20
CA VAL A 16 -4.17 -10.45 -25.56
C VAL A 16 -3.06 -9.40 -25.43
N VAL A 17 -2.85 -8.57 -26.46
CA VAL A 17 -1.86 -7.48 -26.41
C VAL A 17 -2.21 -6.47 -25.32
N VAL A 18 -3.47 -6.02 -25.24
CA VAL A 18 -3.91 -5.07 -24.21
C VAL A 18 -3.75 -5.66 -22.81
N CYS A 19 -4.13 -6.93 -22.60
CA CYS A 19 -3.92 -7.61 -21.32
C CYS A 19 -2.43 -7.71 -20.97
N ALA A 20 -1.57 -8.04 -21.93
CA ALA A 20 -0.13 -8.10 -21.71
C ALA A 20 0.45 -6.73 -21.34
N VAL A 21 0.07 -5.66 -22.06
CA VAL A 21 0.49 -4.29 -21.75
C VAL A 21 0.02 -3.87 -20.36
N PHE A 22 -1.22 -4.18 -19.99
CA PHE A 22 -1.75 -3.89 -18.65
C PHE A 22 -0.95 -4.59 -17.55
N LEU A 23 -0.68 -5.90 -17.71
CA LEU A 23 0.12 -6.67 -16.75
C LEU A 23 1.56 -6.16 -16.65
N LEU A 24 2.17 -5.78 -17.77
CA LEU A 24 3.50 -5.16 -17.77
C LEU A 24 3.49 -3.79 -17.09
N ALA A 25 2.44 -3.00 -17.27
CA ALA A 25 2.27 -1.71 -16.60
C ALA A 25 2.07 -1.83 -15.08
N MET A 26 1.66 -2.99 -14.58
CA MET A 26 1.60 -3.27 -13.13
C MET A 26 2.98 -3.49 -12.51
N ILE A 27 3.99 -3.90 -13.27
CA ILE A 27 5.35 -4.16 -12.76
C ILE A 27 5.91 -2.94 -11.99
N PRO A 28 5.95 -1.71 -12.54
CA PRO A 28 6.45 -0.56 -11.80
C PRO A 28 5.65 -0.27 -10.52
N LEU A 29 4.33 -0.47 -10.55
CA LEU A 29 3.48 -0.29 -9.35
C LEU A 29 3.81 -1.30 -8.27
N LEU A 30 4.05 -2.56 -8.63
CA LEU A 30 4.45 -3.62 -7.69
C LEU A 30 5.86 -3.41 -7.15
N LEU A 31 6.76 -2.81 -7.95
CA LEU A 31 8.12 -2.46 -7.50
C LEU A 31 8.11 -1.32 -6.49
N ILE A 32 7.20 -0.35 -6.63
CA ILE A 32 7.08 0.77 -5.67
C ILE A 32 6.20 0.43 -4.46
N ALA A 33 5.34 -0.59 -4.53
CA ALA A 33 4.43 -0.95 -3.45
C ALA A 33 5.10 -1.20 -2.07
N PRO A 34 6.31 -1.78 -1.96
CA PRO A 34 7.00 -1.87 -0.67
C PRO A 34 7.46 -0.53 -0.11
N TYR A 35 7.63 0.48 -0.98
CA TYR A 35 7.98 1.85 -0.61
C TYR A 35 6.74 2.72 -0.36
N ASP A 36 5.55 2.22 -0.72
CA ASP A 36 4.27 2.69 -0.19
C ASP A 36 4.20 2.23 1.27
N HIS A 37 5.10 2.77 2.09
CA HIS A 37 5.02 2.65 3.52
C HIS A 37 3.66 3.21 3.88
N PRO A 38 2.78 2.44 4.56
CA PRO A 38 1.50 2.98 4.94
C PRO A 38 1.78 4.28 5.71
N GLU A 39 1.38 5.41 5.13
CA GLU A 39 1.23 6.68 5.82
C GLU A 39 0.07 6.56 6.83
N ALA A 40 0.06 5.45 7.58
CA ALA A 40 -0.85 5.15 8.67
C ALA A 40 -0.46 6.06 9.83
N ASP A 41 -0.82 7.32 9.64
CA ASP A 41 -1.26 8.23 10.67
C ASP A 41 -0.18 8.55 11.69
N ASP A 42 0.57 9.63 11.42
CA ASP A 42 1.41 10.32 12.41
C ASP A 42 0.66 10.55 13.74
N PHE A 43 -0.67 10.50 13.75
CA PHE A 43 -1.47 10.49 14.97
C PHE A 43 -1.16 9.30 15.88
N THR A 44 -0.99 8.08 15.39
CA THR A 44 -0.69 6.93 16.27
C THR A 44 0.69 7.07 16.89
N TYR A 45 1.64 7.59 16.10
CA TYR A 45 2.99 7.96 16.55
C TYR A 45 2.92 9.08 17.61
N GLY A 46 2.27 10.19 17.29
CA GLY A 46 2.11 11.37 18.15
C GLY A 46 1.29 11.10 19.42
N LEU A 47 0.24 10.28 19.35
CA LEU A 47 -0.60 9.89 20.48
C LEU A 47 0.20 9.05 21.50
N ARG A 48 1.06 8.14 21.04
CA ARG A 48 1.92 7.35 21.92
C ARG A 48 3.00 8.20 22.57
N ALA A 49 3.65 9.08 21.80
CA ALA A 49 4.60 10.06 22.32
C ALA A 49 3.96 10.98 23.37
N ALA A 50 2.77 11.53 23.09
CA ALA A 50 2.03 12.39 24.01
C ALA A 50 1.63 11.66 25.31
N LYS A 51 1.19 10.40 25.21
CA LYS A 51 0.89 9.57 26.39
C LYS A 51 2.12 9.27 27.24
N ALA A 52 3.26 8.98 26.61
CA ALA A 52 4.52 8.74 27.33
C ALA A 52 4.99 10.01 28.07
N TRP A 53 4.87 11.17 27.44
CA TRP A 53 5.12 12.45 28.10
C TRP A 53 4.16 12.72 29.26
N ALA A 54 2.85 12.53 29.05
CA ALA A 54 1.85 12.75 30.10
C ALA A 54 2.04 11.81 31.31
N ALA A 55 2.54 10.59 31.09
CA ALA A 55 2.78 9.62 32.15
C ALA A 55 4.09 9.86 32.92
N ASN A 56 5.19 10.17 32.21
CA ASN A 56 6.53 10.17 32.81
C ASN A 56 7.24 11.53 32.80
N GLY A 57 6.79 12.48 31.97
CA GLY A 57 7.47 13.77 31.75
C GLY A 57 8.89 13.65 31.17
N SER A 58 9.23 12.51 30.55
CA SER A 58 10.59 12.18 30.15
C SER A 58 10.74 12.09 28.64
N LEU A 59 11.68 12.86 28.09
CA LEU A 59 12.04 12.82 26.66
C LEU A 59 12.53 11.42 26.24
N PHE A 60 13.27 10.73 27.11
CA PHE A 60 13.72 9.37 26.82
C PHE A 60 12.55 8.40 26.64
N SER A 61 11.50 8.53 27.47
CA SER A 61 10.28 7.71 27.34
C SER A 61 9.51 8.03 26.06
N VAL A 62 9.56 9.27 25.60
CA VAL A 62 8.96 9.70 24.33
C VAL A 62 9.70 9.07 23.15
N PHE A 63 11.04 9.12 23.13
CA PHE A 63 11.83 8.49 22.07
C PHE A 63 11.67 6.97 22.04
N ALA A 64 11.61 6.32 23.21
CA ALA A 64 11.34 4.88 23.29
C ALA A 64 9.95 4.52 22.74
N ALA A 65 8.92 5.29 23.08
CA ALA A 65 7.56 5.08 22.58
C ALA A 65 7.44 5.28 21.05
N ALA A 66 8.20 6.25 20.51
CA ALA A 66 8.31 6.52 19.08
C ALA A 66 9.10 5.46 18.30
N TRP A 67 10.07 4.80 18.93
CA TRP A 67 10.86 3.75 18.28
C TRP A 67 10.06 2.44 18.12
N HIS A 68 9.12 2.18 19.02
CA HIS A 68 8.27 0.98 19.01
C HIS A 68 7.07 1.05 18.04
N THR A 69 6.96 2.08 17.21
CA THR A 69 5.87 2.26 16.24
C THR A 69 6.24 1.94 14.79
N VAL A 70 7.48 1.52 14.53
CA VAL A 70 8.01 1.13 13.21
C VAL A 70 8.11 -0.40 13.10
#